data_AF-A0A3M7P9P3-F1
#
_entry.id   AF-A0A3M7P9P3-F1
#
_cell.length_a   1.000
_cell.length_b   1.000
_cell.length_c   1.000
_cell.angle_alpha   90.00
_cell.angle_beta   90.00
_cell.angle_gamma   90.00
#
_symmetry.space_group_name_H-M   'P 1'
#
loop_
_entity.id
_entity.type
_entity.pdbx_description
1 polymer ?
#
loop_
_entity_poly.entity_id
_entity_poly.type
_entity_poly.pdbx_seq_one_letter_code
_entity_poly.pdbx_strand_id
1 'polypeptide(L)'
;MHSLHLFLISDWVYCEVSPFQPYVIRKIEELTKTPSGNVEAKVICAFRHQEIPASVIATVEKFQQKNKNNLDETKTEPAEVHPGPELAPSTFEEADISDLNELQRHNLRHREVYFSKYTDTIAATTIRSKCSVLLFNDEVERYSEYLHKDDQFFYHLTYDPSQKSLVADKGEIRVGSRYQAEIVHTKFSPNGSMVEEAGESQDRVDRVLRSQQKNKDGEIPIAQQGDEIMAWCPIGLRLNGTENNLSDKEIDQFIIIAKSVGTFARALDCNNSFKQPSLQLSAASASRDITLFHAMNALHENNYDIGKATLSLVPENGPLLCRDELEEWSAVEANLFEDALEKYGKDFAEIRKDYVNFFYYLFFFAEFLSLNNLIS
;
A
#
# COMPACT_ATOMS: atom_id res chain seq x y z
N MET A 1 47.70 6.25 -20.34
CA MET A 1 46.28 6.66 -20.34
C MET A 1 45.70 6.27 -18.99
N HIS A 2 45.58 7.21 -18.06
CA HIS A 2 45.00 6.94 -16.75
C HIS A 2 43.49 6.78 -16.89
N SER A 3 42.97 5.62 -16.47
CA SER A 3 41.54 5.35 -16.40
C SER A 3 40.87 6.41 -15.51
N LEU A 4 40.09 7.30 -16.12
CA LEU A 4 39.22 8.24 -15.40
C LEU A 4 38.16 7.40 -14.68
N HIS A 5 38.35 7.16 -13.39
CA HIS A 5 37.31 6.55 -12.55
C HIS A 5 36.13 7.54 -12.46
N LEU A 6 35.11 7.30 -13.27
CA LEU A 6 33.86 8.06 -13.22
C LEU A 6 33.04 7.60 -12.01
N PHE A 7 32.77 8.52 -11.08
CA PHE A 7 31.86 8.29 -9.95
C PHE A 7 30.44 8.64 -10.35
N LEU A 8 29.49 7.77 -10.02
CA LEU A 8 28.08 7.88 -10.38
C LEU A 8 27.21 7.97 -9.13
N ILE A 9 25.98 8.46 -9.31
CA ILE A 9 24.94 8.40 -8.28
C ILE A 9 24.73 6.94 -7.88
N SER A 10 24.54 6.70 -6.59
CA SER A 10 24.45 5.40 -5.91
C SER A 10 25.75 4.59 -5.79
N ASP A 11 26.88 5.08 -6.28
CA ASP A 11 28.18 4.44 -6.00
C ASP A 11 28.53 4.56 -4.51
N TRP A 12 29.01 3.45 -3.94
CA TRP A 12 29.72 3.44 -2.68
C TRP A 12 31.18 3.82 -2.89
N VAL A 13 31.70 4.70 -2.05
CA VAL A 13 33.03 5.29 -2.22
C VAL A 13 33.77 5.45 -0.89
N TYR A 14 35.09 5.40 -0.99
CA TYR A 14 36.00 5.82 0.07
C TYR A 14 36.27 7.32 -0.04
N CYS A 15 36.11 8.03 1.07
CA CYS A 15 36.40 9.45 1.17
C CYS A 15 37.53 9.72 2.17
N GLU A 16 38.42 10.64 1.83
CA GLU A 16 39.43 11.16 2.74
C GLU A 16 38.88 12.35 3.53
N VAL A 17 38.79 12.21 4.85
CA VAL A 17 38.44 13.31 5.78
C VAL A 17 39.70 13.92 6.40
N SER A 18 40.69 13.08 6.71
CA SER A 18 41.97 13.48 7.29
C SER A 18 43.06 12.54 6.77
N PRO A 19 44.29 13.02 6.50
CA PRO A 19 45.39 12.19 6.02
C PRO A 19 45.89 11.18 7.07
N PHE A 20 45.49 11.34 8.33
CA PHE A 20 45.89 10.48 9.44
C PHE A 20 44.80 9.50 9.89
N GLN A 21 43.65 9.49 9.22
CA GLN A 21 42.54 8.60 9.55
C GLN A 21 42.24 7.65 8.39
N PRO A 22 41.72 6.44 8.68
CA PRO A 22 41.19 5.56 7.64
C PRO A 22 40.13 6.28 6.80
N TYR A 23 39.99 5.88 5.53
CA TYR A 23 38.94 6.41 4.69
C TYR A 23 37.56 6.06 5.25
N VAL A 24 36.68 7.06 5.26
CA VAL A 24 35.26 6.88 5.61
C VAL A 24 34.51 6.34 4.40
N ILE A 25 33.45 5.58 4.64
CA ILE A 25 32.66 4.94 3.60
C ILE A 25 31.36 5.72 3.42
N ARG A 26 31.06 6.10 2.18
CA ARG A 26 29.88 6.90 1.87
C ARG A 26 29.21 6.47 0.57
N LYS A 27 27.90 6.67 0.45
CA LYS A 27 27.14 6.44 -0.78
C LYS A 27 26.77 7.77 -1.42
N ILE A 28 27.04 7.93 -2.71
CA ILE A 28 26.68 9.14 -3.45
C ILE A 28 25.16 9.16 -3.67
N GLU A 29 24.48 10.17 -3.12
CA GLU A 29 23.05 10.39 -3.33
C GLU A 29 22.83 11.38 -4.48
N GLU A 30 23.63 12.45 -4.52
CA GLU A 30 23.53 13.52 -5.50
C GLU A 30 24.91 14.11 -5.80
N LEU A 31 25.13 14.55 -7.04
CA LEU A 31 26.33 15.29 -7.47
C LEU A 31 25.92 16.64 -8.04
N THR A 32 26.43 17.71 -7.45
CA THR A 32 26.05 19.07 -7.79
C THR A 32 27.28 19.89 -8.18
N LYS A 33 27.23 20.51 -9.36
CA LYS A 33 28.28 21.42 -9.81
C LYS A 33 27.92 22.85 -9.41
N THR A 34 28.74 23.48 -8.59
CA THR A 34 28.54 24.86 -8.17
C THR A 34 28.79 25.83 -9.34
N PRO A 35 28.26 27.08 -9.28
CA PRO A 35 28.56 28.10 -10.29
C PRO A 35 30.05 28.44 -10.41
N SER A 36 30.82 28.23 -9.33
CA SER A 36 32.28 28.36 -9.33
C SER A 36 33.02 27.21 -10.04
N GLY A 37 32.30 26.18 -10.48
CA GLY A 37 32.85 25.04 -11.22
C GLY A 37 33.30 23.88 -10.34
N ASN A 38 33.24 24.01 -9.01
CA ASN A 38 33.53 22.92 -8.08
C ASN A 38 32.40 21.90 -8.09
N VAL A 39 32.72 20.65 -7.76
CA VAL A 39 31.72 19.57 -7.66
C VAL A 39 31.61 19.18 -6.19
N GLU A 40 30.38 19.21 -5.69
CA GLU A 40 30.01 18.75 -4.35
C GLU A 40 29.14 17.50 -4.49
N ALA A 41 29.25 16.60 -3.52
CA ALA A 41 28.47 15.38 -3.44
C ALA A 41 27.66 15.39 -2.15
N LYS A 42 26.34 15.23 -2.29
CA LYS A 42 25.48 14.85 -1.16
C LYS A 42 25.60 13.35 -0.98
N VAL A 43 25.92 12.93 0.23
CA VAL A 43 26.36 11.57 0.52
C VAL A 43 25.70 11.02 1.77
N ILE A 44 25.36 9.74 1.73
CA ILE A 44 24.89 8.97 2.89
C ILE A 44 26.09 8.30 3.57
N CYS A 45 26.15 8.32 4.90
CA CYS A 45 27.27 7.77 5.66
C CYS A 45 27.05 6.29 6.01
N ALA A 46 28.12 5.49 5.91
CA ALA A 46 28.23 4.19 6.56
C ALA A 46 29.32 4.26 7.62
N PHE A 47 28.99 3.88 8.85
CA PHE A 47 29.87 3.99 10.00
C PHE A 47 30.61 2.69 10.25
N ARG A 48 31.90 2.77 10.53
CA ARG A 48 32.65 1.61 11.05
C ARG A 48 32.31 1.40 12.52
N HIS A 49 32.54 0.19 13.00
CA HIS A 49 32.32 -0.16 14.40
C HIS A 49 32.98 0.82 15.40
N GLN A 50 34.19 1.31 15.12
CA GLN A 50 34.92 2.26 15.97
C GLN A 50 34.35 3.69 15.97
N GLU A 51 33.53 4.03 14.98
CA GLU A 51 32.92 5.36 14.81
C GLU A 51 31.59 5.48 15.56
N ILE A 52 31.07 4.36 16.07
CA ILE A 52 29.84 4.31 16.86
C ILE A 52 30.19 4.38 18.35
N PRO A 53 29.47 5.19 19.15
CA PRO A 53 29.71 5.26 20.58
C PRO A 53 29.59 3.88 21.25
N ALA A 54 30.53 3.54 22.11
CA ALA A 54 30.57 2.24 22.80
C ALA A 54 29.27 1.92 23.58
N SER A 55 28.57 2.95 24.08
CA SER A 55 27.27 2.78 24.74
C SER A 55 26.19 2.21 23.82
N VAL A 56 26.25 2.51 22.53
CA VAL A 56 25.29 2.05 21.51
C VAL A 56 25.67 0.67 21.02
N ILE A 57 26.96 0.40 20.81
CA ILE A 57 27.43 -0.96 20.51
C ILE A 57 27.03 -1.94 21.62
N ALA A 58 27.21 -1.54 22.88
CA ALA A 58 26.90 -2.38 24.02
C ALA A 58 25.41 -2.78 24.09
N THR A 59 24.50 -2.06 23.42
CA THR A 59 23.10 -2.51 23.34
C THR A 59 22.98 -3.72 22.41
N VAL A 60 23.63 -3.71 21.25
CA VAL A 60 23.67 -4.85 20.31
C VAL A 60 24.29 -6.08 20.96
N GLU A 61 25.44 -5.93 21.63
CA GLU A 61 26.11 -7.04 22.32
C GLU A 61 25.21 -7.64 23.41
N LYS A 62 24.51 -6.80 24.19
CA LYS A 62 23.52 -7.27 25.19
C LYS A 62 22.35 -8.00 24.55
N PHE A 63 21.85 -7.55 23.40
CA PHE A 63 20.76 -8.23 22.67
C PHE A 63 21.21 -9.58 22.11
N GLN A 64 22.41 -9.65 21.53
CA GLN A 64 23.00 -10.91 21.04
C GLN A 64 23.21 -11.89 22.20
N GLN A 65 23.70 -11.41 23.35
CA GLN A 65 23.88 -12.24 24.55
C GLN A 65 22.54 -12.75 25.11
N LYS A 66 21.51 -11.90 25.16
CA LYS A 66 20.16 -12.27 25.64
C LYS A 66 19.52 -13.33 24.73
N ASN A 67 19.69 -13.22 23.42
CA ASN A 67 19.22 -14.24 22.48
C ASN A 67 20.00 -15.55 22.61
N LYS A 68 21.32 -15.49 22.85
CA LYS A 68 22.14 -16.67 23.11
C LYS A 68 21.68 -17.43 24.37
N ASN A 69 21.42 -16.70 25.45
CA ASN A 69 20.92 -17.28 26.69
C ASN A 69 19.50 -17.84 26.54
N ASN A 70 18.62 -17.20 25.74
CA ASN A 70 17.28 -17.71 25.47
C ASN A 70 17.27 -19.03 24.67
N LEU A 71 18.26 -19.29 23.81
CA LEU A 71 18.39 -20.60 23.15
C LEU A 71 18.85 -21.69 24.14
N ASP A 72 19.75 -21.36 25.06
CA ASP A 72 20.24 -22.31 26.09
C ASP A 72 19.21 -22.59 27.20
N GLU A 73 18.28 -21.66 27.48
CA GLU A 73 17.28 -21.78 28.56
C GLU A 73 15.97 -22.48 28.17
N THR A 74 15.80 -22.95 26.93
CA THR A 74 14.62 -23.74 26.49
C THR A 74 14.49 -25.15 27.10
N LYS A 75 15.10 -25.39 28.28
CA LYS A 75 14.86 -26.60 29.09
C LYS A 75 14.09 -26.39 30.40
N THR A 76 13.71 -25.17 30.81
CA THR A 76 12.87 -25.06 32.03
C THR A 76 12.00 -23.79 32.10
N GLU A 77 10.71 -23.95 31.74
CA GLU A 77 9.49 -23.28 32.28
C GLU A 77 9.37 -21.73 32.36
N PRO A 78 8.13 -21.18 32.37
CA PRO A 78 7.81 -19.87 31.80
C PRO A 78 7.76 -18.73 32.84
N ALA A 79 8.13 -17.51 32.43
CA ALA A 79 7.90 -16.30 33.23
C ALA A 79 7.48 -15.08 32.39
N GLU A 80 6.80 -14.16 33.08
CA GLU A 80 5.84 -13.15 32.63
C GLU A 80 6.40 -11.99 31.78
N VAL A 81 5.53 -11.41 30.95
CA VAL A 81 5.85 -10.37 29.95
C VAL A 81 5.34 -8.99 30.40
N HIS A 82 6.22 -8.00 30.47
CA HIS A 82 5.87 -6.57 30.38
C HIS A 82 6.39 -5.96 29.05
N PRO A 83 5.63 -5.03 28.43
CA PRO A 83 5.92 -4.57 27.07
C PRO A 83 6.74 -3.27 27.04
N GLY A 84 7.76 -3.23 26.20
CA GLY A 84 8.51 -2.03 25.77
C GLY A 84 9.12 -2.31 24.39
N PRO A 85 9.52 -1.29 23.61
CA PRO A 85 9.85 -1.47 22.18
C PRO A 85 11.14 -2.29 22.04
N GLU A 86 10.98 -3.59 21.81
CA GLU A 86 12.07 -4.54 21.62
C GLU A 86 12.63 -4.38 20.20
N LEU A 87 13.94 -4.08 20.15
CA LEU A 87 14.75 -3.99 18.94
C LEU A 87 15.07 -5.40 18.43
N ALA A 88 14.90 -5.58 17.12
CA ALA A 88 14.93 -6.84 16.38
C ALA A 88 16.20 -7.70 16.56
N PRO A 89 16.10 -9.04 16.40
CA PRO A 89 17.24 -9.96 16.47
C PRO A 89 18.12 -9.85 15.20
N SER A 90 19.42 -9.68 15.38
CA SER A 90 20.41 -10.08 14.36
C SER A 90 20.82 -11.51 14.67
N THR A 91 20.26 -12.47 13.95
CA THR A 91 20.69 -13.87 13.99
C THR A 91 22.07 -13.97 13.33
N PHE A 92 23.11 -13.77 14.13
CA PHE A 92 24.45 -14.31 13.88
C PHE A 92 24.31 -15.84 13.89
N GLU A 93 24.00 -16.46 12.75
CA GLU A 93 24.06 -17.92 12.66
C GLU A 93 25.53 -18.36 12.75
N GLU A 94 25.90 -18.90 13.91
CA GLU A 94 27.27 -19.31 14.25
C GLU A 94 27.85 -20.39 13.32
N ALA A 95 27.02 -21.07 12.53
CA ALA A 95 27.45 -22.17 11.68
C ALA A 95 28.53 -21.74 10.67
N ASP A 96 28.34 -20.64 9.95
CA ASP A 96 29.25 -20.21 8.86
C ASP A 96 30.48 -19.42 9.37
N ILE A 97 30.45 -18.97 10.64
CA ILE A 97 31.55 -18.25 11.31
C ILE A 97 32.46 -19.21 12.09
N SER A 98 31.94 -20.36 12.51
CA SER A 98 32.67 -21.37 13.29
C SER A 98 33.87 -21.95 12.54
N ASP A 99 33.74 -22.06 11.21
CA ASP A 99 34.79 -22.56 10.30
C ASP A 99 35.91 -21.55 10.03
N LEU A 100 35.74 -20.28 10.41
CA LEU A 100 36.74 -19.23 10.21
C LEU A 100 37.80 -19.23 11.32
N ASN A 101 39.06 -19.01 10.96
CA ASN A 101 40.12 -18.82 11.96
C ASN A 101 40.00 -17.45 12.68
N GLU A 102 40.72 -17.27 13.78
CA GLU A 102 40.63 -16.05 14.60
C GLU A 102 40.98 -14.78 13.81
N LEU A 103 41.98 -14.86 12.92
CA LEU A 103 42.37 -13.75 12.05
C LEU A 103 41.28 -13.40 11.02
N GLN A 104 40.63 -14.40 10.44
CA GLN A 104 39.52 -14.23 9.50
C GLN A 104 38.32 -13.61 10.18
N ARG A 105 37.97 -14.05 11.39
CA ARG A 105 36.91 -13.42 12.20
C ARG A 105 37.24 -11.97 12.53
N HIS A 106 38.49 -11.69 12.89
CA HIS A 106 38.94 -10.32 13.13
C HIS A 106 38.81 -9.45 11.87
N ASN A 107 39.26 -9.94 10.72
CA ASN A 107 39.16 -9.23 9.46
C ASN A 107 37.70 -9.01 9.03
N LEU A 108 36.83 -9.99 9.26
CA LEU A 108 35.40 -9.89 8.93
C LEU A 108 34.71 -8.79 9.76
N ARG A 109 35.06 -8.62 11.04
CA ARG A 109 34.54 -7.50 11.85
C ARG A 109 34.90 -6.13 11.29
N HIS A 110 36.01 -6.01 10.54
CA HIS A 110 36.37 -4.77 9.85
C HIS A 110 35.62 -4.59 8.51
N ARG A 111 34.96 -5.63 8.01
CA ARG A 111 34.08 -5.58 6.83
C ARG A 111 32.63 -5.25 7.18
N GLU A 112 32.25 -5.38 8.44
CA GLU A 112 30.94 -4.92 8.92
C GLU A 112 30.94 -3.40 9.08
N VAL A 113 29.96 -2.77 8.44
CA VAL A 113 29.65 -1.35 8.59
C VAL A 113 28.19 -1.19 9.00
N TYR A 114 27.85 0.00 9.48
CA TYR A 114 26.50 0.35 9.90
C TYR A 114 25.97 1.41 8.97
N PHE A 115 24.96 1.05 8.18
CA PHE A 115 24.30 1.98 7.28
C PHE A 115 23.65 3.11 8.09
N SER A 116 23.50 4.31 7.54
CA SER A 116 22.77 5.39 8.21
C SER A 116 21.89 6.11 7.22
N LYS A 117 20.81 6.73 7.70
CA LYS A 117 20.04 7.70 6.91
C LYS A 117 20.62 9.11 7.00
N TYR A 118 21.69 9.29 7.78
CA TYR A 118 22.39 10.56 7.92
C TYR A 118 23.07 10.95 6.61
N THR A 119 22.73 12.13 6.11
CA THR A 119 23.33 12.73 4.91
C THR A 119 24.31 13.83 5.28
N ASP A 120 25.40 13.92 4.52
CA ASP A 120 26.45 14.92 4.63
C ASP A 120 26.78 15.49 3.24
N THR A 121 27.46 16.63 3.18
CA THR A 121 27.90 17.24 1.91
C THR A 121 29.42 17.33 1.89
N ILE A 122 30.04 16.77 0.85
CA ILE A 122 31.49 16.77 0.69
C ILE A 122 31.94 17.30 -0.67
N ALA A 123 33.14 17.84 -0.73
CA ALA A 123 33.78 18.13 -2.01
C ALA A 123 34.13 16.80 -2.72
N ALA A 124 33.81 16.71 -4.01
CA ALA A 124 34.09 15.50 -4.81
C ALA A 124 35.60 15.17 -4.88
N THR A 125 36.47 16.15 -4.63
CA THR A 125 37.92 15.98 -4.53
C THR A 125 38.37 15.08 -3.37
N THR A 126 37.50 14.87 -2.37
CA THR A 126 37.79 13.97 -1.24
C THR A 126 37.58 12.50 -1.57
N ILE A 127 36.91 12.19 -2.69
CA ILE A 127 36.60 10.82 -3.13
C ILE A 127 37.86 10.19 -3.74
N ARG A 128 38.27 9.02 -3.25
CA ARG A 128 39.52 8.36 -3.65
C ARG A 128 39.33 7.12 -4.50
N SER A 129 38.38 6.27 -4.14
CA SER A 129 38.07 5.04 -4.89
C SER A 129 36.65 4.57 -4.61
N LYS A 130 36.17 3.63 -5.42
CA LYS A 130 34.87 2.96 -5.22
C LYS A 130 35.02 1.79 -4.27
N CYS A 131 33.95 1.48 -3.55
CA CYS A 131 33.79 0.24 -2.79
C CYS A 131 32.38 -0.30 -3.00
N SER A 132 32.04 -1.39 -2.30
CA SER A 132 30.72 -2.02 -2.33
C SER A 132 30.25 -2.27 -0.90
N VAL A 133 29.04 -1.84 -0.59
CA VAL A 133 28.37 -2.12 0.67
C VAL A 133 27.01 -2.73 0.35
N LEU A 134 26.74 -3.91 0.90
CA LEU A 134 25.51 -4.68 0.66
C LEU A 134 24.76 -4.93 1.98
N LEU A 135 23.44 -5.00 1.92
CA LEU A 135 22.63 -5.49 3.03
C LEU A 135 22.85 -7.00 3.14
N PHE A 136 23.36 -7.46 4.28
CA PHE A 136 23.66 -8.88 4.44
C PHE A 136 22.39 -9.73 4.43
N ASN A 137 22.33 -10.70 3.51
CA ASN A 137 21.25 -11.66 3.41
C ASN A 137 21.71 -13.09 3.74
N ASP A 138 21.30 -13.57 4.92
CA ASP A 138 21.67 -14.88 5.47
C ASP A 138 21.30 -16.07 4.55
N GLU A 139 20.29 -15.91 3.68
CA GLU A 139 19.86 -16.97 2.75
C GLU A 139 20.70 -17.08 1.47
N VAL A 140 21.43 -16.01 1.11
CA VAL A 140 22.05 -15.87 -0.23
C VAL A 140 23.55 -15.60 -0.16
N GLU A 141 24.03 -14.93 0.88
CA GLU A 141 25.41 -14.47 1.01
C GLU A 141 26.18 -15.28 2.06
N ARG A 142 27.48 -15.51 1.82
CA ARG A 142 28.39 -16.15 2.77
C ARG A 142 29.47 -15.19 3.25
N TYR A 143 29.81 -15.23 4.53
CA TYR A 143 30.83 -14.35 5.10
C TYR A 143 32.23 -14.52 4.47
N SER A 144 32.55 -15.74 4.02
CA SER A 144 33.80 -16.04 3.33
C SER A 144 34.00 -15.21 2.06
N GLU A 145 32.92 -14.84 1.36
CA GLU A 145 32.98 -14.05 0.13
C GLU A 145 33.51 -12.64 0.36
N TYR A 146 33.22 -12.03 1.51
CA TYR A 146 33.68 -10.70 1.90
C TYR A 146 35.16 -10.67 2.32
N LEU A 147 35.77 -11.83 2.59
CA LEU A 147 37.20 -11.92 2.88
C LEU A 147 38.05 -11.97 1.61
N HIS A 148 37.46 -12.32 0.46
CA HIS A 148 38.18 -12.44 -0.81
C HIS A 148 38.39 -11.10 -1.53
N LYS A 149 37.69 -10.03 -1.13
CA LYS A 149 37.79 -8.71 -1.75
C LYS A 149 38.04 -7.63 -0.71
N ASP A 150 38.98 -6.73 -1.01
CA ASP A 150 39.37 -5.66 -0.10
C ASP A 150 38.37 -4.49 -0.04
N ASP A 151 37.47 -4.38 -1.00
CA ASP A 151 36.54 -3.25 -1.13
C ASP A 151 35.07 -3.66 -0.96
N GLN A 152 34.80 -4.82 -0.34
CA GLN A 152 33.46 -5.34 -0.10
C GLN A 152 33.12 -5.34 1.39
N PHE A 153 32.02 -4.68 1.72
CA PHE A 153 31.49 -4.52 3.08
C PHE A 153 30.03 -4.98 3.13
N PHE A 154 29.54 -5.23 4.33
CA PHE A 154 28.14 -5.54 4.56
C PHE A 154 27.61 -4.79 5.78
N TYR A 155 26.29 -4.68 5.87
CA TYR A 155 25.60 -4.17 7.05
C TYR A 155 24.38 -5.02 7.39
N HIS A 156 24.08 -5.11 8.68
CA HIS A 156 22.83 -5.68 9.21
C HIS A 156 21.91 -4.62 9.82
N LEU A 157 22.56 -3.60 10.38
CA LEU A 157 21.92 -2.60 11.22
C LEU A 157 22.12 -1.20 10.62
N THR A 158 21.08 -0.40 10.77
CA THR A 158 21.06 1.02 10.48
C THR A 158 21.32 1.80 11.77
N TYR A 159 22.37 2.62 11.78
CA TYR A 159 22.70 3.55 12.85
C TYR A 159 22.02 4.89 12.64
N ASP A 160 21.32 5.38 13.67
CA ASP A 160 20.82 6.75 13.76
C ASP A 160 21.75 7.56 14.71
N PRO A 161 22.60 8.46 14.17
CA PRO A 161 23.48 9.29 14.97
C PRO A 161 22.74 10.27 15.90
N SER A 162 21.53 10.69 15.53
CA SER A 162 20.74 11.66 16.29
C SER A 162 20.13 11.00 17.53
N GLN A 163 19.59 9.79 17.36
CA GLN A 163 19.00 9.01 18.43
C GLN A 163 20.01 8.14 19.19
N LYS A 164 21.23 8.00 18.66
CA LYS A 164 22.26 7.09 19.17
C LYS A 164 21.70 5.67 19.30
N SER A 165 21.03 5.20 18.26
CA SER A 165 20.35 3.91 18.22
C SER A 165 20.78 3.09 17.01
N LEU A 166 20.68 1.78 17.13
CA LEU A 166 20.91 0.81 16.07
C LEU A 166 19.61 0.05 15.84
N VAL A 167 19.14 0.00 14.59
CA VAL A 167 17.86 -0.62 14.21
C VAL A 167 18.12 -1.58 13.05
N ALA A 168 17.50 -2.77 13.04
CA ALA A 168 17.59 -3.66 11.90
C ALA A 168 16.86 -3.06 10.68
N ASP A 169 17.48 -3.13 9.50
CA ASP A 169 16.88 -2.65 8.24
C ASP A 169 15.90 -3.67 7.64
N LYS A 170 15.87 -4.91 8.16
CA LYS A 170 14.92 -5.95 7.77
C LYS A 170 13.57 -5.70 8.45
N GLY A 171 12.50 -5.62 7.66
CA GLY A 171 11.12 -5.67 8.18
C GLY A 171 10.88 -6.98 8.92
N GLU A 172 10.19 -6.93 10.06
CA GLU A 172 10.01 -8.10 10.94
C GLU A 172 8.60 -8.69 10.82
N ILE A 173 8.53 -10.02 10.71
CA ILE A 173 7.29 -10.77 10.90
C ILE A 173 7.17 -11.10 12.38
N ARG A 174 6.16 -10.53 13.03
CA ARG A 174 5.89 -10.82 14.43
C ARG A 174 5.07 -12.08 14.58
N VAL A 175 5.52 -12.96 15.47
CA VAL A 175 4.85 -14.22 15.81
C VAL A 175 4.38 -14.15 17.26
N GLY A 176 3.11 -14.41 17.51
CA GLY A 176 2.50 -14.47 18.84
C GLY A 176 0.98 -14.24 18.78
N SER A 177 0.25 -14.72 19.79
CA SER A 177 -1.22 -14.66 19.85
C SER A 177 -1.85 -13.26 19.69
N ARG A 178 -1.06 -12.19 19.85
CA ARG A 178 -1.50 -10.80 19.60
C ARG A 178 -1.37 -10.37 18.14
N TYR A 179 -0.69 -11.17 17.31
CA TYR A 179 -0.38 -10.89 15.91
C TYR A 179 -1.02 -11.90 14.96
N GLN A 180 -1.12 -13.18 15.35
CA GLN A 180 -1.85 -14.16 14.55
C GLN A 180 -3.36 -14.07 14.77
N ALA A 181 -4.10 -14.22 13.67
CA ALA A 181 -5.52 -14.50 13.73
C ALA A 181 -5.75 -15.90 14.32
N GLU A 182 -6.82 -16.03 15.10
CA GLU A 182 -7.27 -17.34 15.56
C GLU A 182 -7.80 -18.14 14.37
N ILE A 183 -7.25 -19.33 14.15
CA ILE A 183 -7.65 -20.18 13.04
C ILE A 183 -8.96 -20.86 13.41
N VAL A 184 -10.04 -20.49 12.72
CA VAL A 184 -11.32 -21.18 12.87
C VAL A 184 -11.18 -22.61 12.35
N HIS A 185 -11.30 -23.59 13.24
CA HIS A 185 -11.24 -25.01 12.90
C HIS A 185 -12.53 -25.46 12.20
N THR A 186 -12.63 -25.17 10.90
CA THR A 186 -13.73 -25.67 10.06
C THR A 186 -13.36 -27.07 9.54
N LYS A 187 -14.11 -28.11 9.97
CA LYS A 187 -13.96 -29.46 9.42
C LYS A 187 -14.65 -29.51 8.06
N PHE A 188 -13.95 -29.95 7.01
CA PHE A 188 -14.54 -30.18 5.69
C PHE A 188 -14.75 -31.68 5.45
N SER A 189 -15.87 -32.03 4.84
CA SER A 189 -16.17 -33.34 4.28
C SER A 189 -15.32 -33.59 3.02
N PRO A 190 -15.09 -34.84 2.59
CA PRO A 190 -14.28 -35.19 1.41
C PRO A 190 -14.72 -34.55 0.08
N ASN A 191 -15.92 -33.97 0.03
CA ASN A 191 -16.50 -33.22 -1.09
C ASN A 191 -16.44 -31.68 -0.90
N GLY A 192 -15.78 -31.19 0.16
CA GLY A 192 -15.60 -29.76 0.44
C GLY A 192 -16.71 -29.07 1.24
N SER A 193 -17.72 -29.79 1.74
CA SER A 193 -18.79 -29.20 2.58
C SER A 193 -18.42 -29.23 4.08
N MET A 194 -18.75 -28.20 4.85
CA MET A 194 -18.43 -28.16 6.29
C MET A 194 -19.17 -29.23 7.12
N VAL A 195 -18.51 -29.74 8.16
CA VAL A 195 -19.00 -30.71 9.16
C VAL A 195 -19.13 -29.98 10.49
N GLU A 196 -20.36 -29.78 10.98
CA GLU A 196 -20.62 -29.16 12.28
C GLU A 196 -20.27 -30.14 13.42
N GLU A 197 -19.40 -29.73 14.34
CA GLU A 197 -19.33 -30.34 15.67
C GLU A 197 -19.91 -29.38 16.70
N ALA A 198 -20.91 -29.86 17.43
CA ALA A 198 -21.54 -29.15 18.53
C ALA A 198 -20.61 -29.13 19.76
N GLY A 199 -20.23 -27.93 20.21
CA GLY A 199 -19.47 -27.72 21.43
C GLY A 199 -19.50 -26.25 21.85
N GLU A 200 -19.99 -26.00 23.05
CA GLU A 200 -20.32 -24.71 23.67
C GLU A 200 -19.16 -23.70 23.69
N SER A 201 -19.42 -22.45 23.30
CA SER A 201 -18.94 -21.24 24.00
C SER A 201 -19.66 -20.00 23.48
N GLN A 202 -20.35 -19.32 24.39
CA GLN A 202 -20.91 -17.99 24.21
C GLN A 202 -19.80 -16.93 24.10
N ASP A 203 -20.14 -15.84 23.43
CA ASP A 203 -19.47 -14.54 23.37
C ASP A 203 -18.41 -14.31 22.26
N ARG A 204 -18.84 -13.46 21.31
CA ARG A 204 -18.13 -12.34 20.67
C ARG A 204 -17.48 -12.51 19.28
N VAL A 205 -18.00 -11.64 18.41
CA VAL A 205 -17.45 -10.98 17.20
C VAL A 205 -17.40 -11.78 15.90
N ASP A 206 -18.55 -11.86 15.23
CA ASP A 206 -18.62 -12.24 13.83
C ASP A 206 -18.04 -11.13 12.94
N ARG A 207 -16.86 -11.39 12.35
CA ARG A 207 -16.46 -10.72 11.11
C ARG A 207 -15.63 -11.63 10.19
N VAL A 208 -16.17 -11.73 8.99
CA VAL A 208 -15.55 -11.98 7.67
C VAL A 208 -15.39 -13.46 7.24
N LEU A 209 -16.46 -13.89 6.56
CA LEU A 209 -16.49 -14.63 5.30
C LEU A 209 -15.71 -15.95 5.23
N ARG A 210 -16.46 -17.05 5.17
CA ARG A 210 -16.77 -17.72 3.89
C ARG A 210 -17.22 -19.14 4.20
N SER A 211 -18.50 -19.37 4.47
CA SER A 211 -18.99 -20.74 4.43
C SER A 211 -20.46 -20.86 4.67
N GLN A 212 -21.13 -21.36 3.65
CA GLN A 212 -21.77 -22.69 3.59
C GLN A 212 -22.36 -23.24 4.92
N GLN A 213 -23.61 -22.89 5.24
CA GLN A 213 -24.44 -23.36 6.35
C GLN A 213 -25.88 -23.59 5.85
N LYS A 214 -26.04 -24.88 5.58
CA LYS A 214 -27.23 -25.70 5.43
C LYS A 214 -28.25 -25.40 6.52
N ASN A 215 -29.25 -24.57 6.17
CA ASN A 215 -30.61 -24.72 6.69
C ASN A 215 -31.00 -26.21 6.64
N LYS A 216 -31.89 -26.63 7.54
CA LYS A 216 -32.23 -28.03 7.90
C LYS A 216 -32.57 -29.01 6.76
N ASP A 217 -32.53 -28.58 5.52
CA ASP A 217 -32.31 -29.41 4.34
C ASP A 217 -31.07 -28.89 3.62
N GLY A 218 -29.88 -29.39 3.93
CA GLY A 218 -28.83 -29.44 2.90
C GLY A 218 -28.39 -28.14 2.18
N GLU A 219 -28.63 -26.90 2.62
CA GLU A 219 -28.30 -25.66 1.85
C GLU A 219 -27.50 -24.52 2.55
N ILE A 220 -26.20 -24.45 2.28
CA ILE A 220 -25.29 -23.29 2.16
C ILE A 220 -25.87 -21.94 2.69
N PRO A 221 -25.22 -21.12 3.54
CA PRO A 221 -25.80 -19.98 4.26
C PRO A 221 -25.79 -18.79 3.31
N ILE A 222 -26.62 -18.90 2.30
CA ILE A 222 -26.85 -17.82 1.36
C ILE A 222 -26.93 -16.55 2.21
N ALA A 223 -26.18 -15.51 1.81
CA ALA A 223 -26.05 -14.27 2.55
C ALA A 223 -27.38 -13.92 3.23
N GLN A 224 -27.33 -13.56 4.52
CA GLN A 224 -28.57 -13.28 5.23
C GLN A 224 -29.33 -12.19 4.47
N GLN A 225 -30.66 -12.33 4.41
CA GLN A 225 -31.51 -11.40 3.68
C GLN A 225 -31.27 -9.98 4.20
N GLY A 226 -30.50 -9.17 3.45
CA GLY A 226 -30.10 -7.81 3.83
C GLY A 226 -28.60 -7.50 3.81
N ASP A 227 -27.70 -8.50 3.78
CA ASP A 227 -26.25 -8.24 3.79
C ASP A 227 -25.69 -7.84 2.42
N GLU A 228 -26.36 -8.27 1.35
CA GLU A 228 -26.01 -7.96 -0.02
C GLU A 228 -27.27 -7.76 -0.87
N ILE A 229 -27.18 -6.83 -1.80
CA ILE A 229 -28.19 -6.61 -2.84
C ILE A 229 -27.53 -6.93 -4.16
N MET A 230 -28.14 -7.81 -4.94
CA MET A 230 -27.68 -8.08 -6.29
C MET A 230 -27.91 -6.83 -7.13
N ALA A 231 -26.84 -6.27 -7.68
CA ALA A 231 -26.92 -5.12 -8.58
C ALA A 231 -26.94 -5.54 -10.06
N TRP A 232 -26.42 -6.75 -10.36
CA TRP A 232 -26.38 -7.29 -11.72
C TRP A 232 -26.26 -8.81 -11.70
N CYS A 233 -27.01 -9.47 -12.59
CA CYS A 233 -26.99 -10.89 -12.86
C CYS A 233 -26.17 -11.17 -14.14
N PRO A 234 -25.10 -11.98 -14.06
CA PRO A 234 -24.33 -12.39 -15.23
C PRO A 234 -25.18 -13.16 -16.26
N ILE A 235 -24.83 -13.03 -17.54
CA ILE A 235 -25.51 -13.73 -18.64
C ILE A 235 -25.36 -15.25 -18.47
N GLY A 236 -26.46 -15.99 -18.64
CA GLY A 236 -26.47 -17.45 -18.58
C GLY A 236 -26.37 -18.04 -17.17
N LEU A 237 -26.48 -17.20 -16.14
CA LEU A 237 -26.55 -17.64 -14.74
C LEU A 237 -27.91 -17.23 -14.16
N ARG A 238 -28.57 -18.15 -13.47
CA ARG A 238 -29.81 -17.88 -12.74
C ARG A 238 -29.50 -17.81 -11.26
N LEU A 239 -29.72 -16.65 -10.65
CA LEU A 239 -29.48 -16.42 -9.23
C LEU A 239 -30.74 -15.83 -8.60
N ASN A 240 -31.20 -16.40 -7.48
CA ASN A 240 -32.35 -15.92 -6.70
C ASN A 240 -33.64 -15.68 -7.53
N GLY A 241 -33.84 -16.46 -8.59
CA GLY A 241 -35.00 -16.34 -9.48
C GLY A 241 -34.85 -15.32 -10.62
N THR A 242 -33.81 -14.50 -10.60
CA THR A 242 -33.44 -13.55 -11.66
C THR A 242 -32.49 -14.22 -12.66
N GLU A 243 -32.73 -14.00 -13.95
CA GLU A 243 -31.91 -14.53 -15.04
C GLU A 243 -31.74 -13.46 -16.12
N ASN A 244 -30.49 -13.20 -16.51
CA ASN A 244 -30.19 -12.29 -17.60
C ASN A 244 -30.20 -13.06 -18.93
N ASN A 245 -31.29 -12.88 -19.68
CA ASN A 245 -31.54 -13.51 -20.97
C ASN A 245 -31.08 -12.65 -22.17
N LEU A 246 -30.40 -11.53 -21.92
CA LEU A 246 -29.94 -10.63 -22.97
C LEU A 246 -28.59 -11.08 -23.51
N SER A 247 -28.37 -10.84 -24.80
CA SER A 247 -27.06 -10.91 -25.42
C SER A 247 -26.26 -9.64 -25.16
N ASP A 248 -24.93 -9.72 -25.23
CA ASP A 248 -24.05 -8.54 -25.13
C ASP A 248 -24.46 -7.43 -26.11
N LYS A 249 -24.91 -7.81 -27.32
CA LYS A 249 -25.38 -6.86 -28.34
C LYS A 249 -26.63 -6.09 -27.90
N GLU A 250 -27.56 -6.76 -27.23
CA GLU A 250 -28.79 -6.15 -26.74
C GLU A 250 -28.49 -5.20 -25.57
N ILE A 251 -27.55 -5.56 -24.70
CA ILE A 251 -27.08 -4.69 -23.62
C ILE A 251 -26.39 -3.44 -24.20
N ASP A 252 -25.49 -3.61 -25.18
CA ASP A 252 -24.83 -2.51 -25.88
C ASP A 252 -25.85 -1.56 -26.55
N GLN A 253 -26.86 -2.12 -27.22
CA GLN A 253 -27.94 -1.36 -27.84
C GLN A 253 -28.75 -0.57 -26.80
N PHE A 254 -29.06 -1.20 -25.66
CA PHE A 254 -29.77 -0.53 -24.58
C PHE A 254 -28.95 0.63 -23.98
N ILE A 255 -27.65 0.46 -23.80
CA ILE A 255 -26.75 1.53 -23.37
C ILE A 255 -26.77 2.70 -24.36
N ILE A 256 -26.80 2.44 -25.67
CA ILE A 256 -26.94 3.49 -26.70
C ILE A 256 -28.28 4.22 -26.57
N ILE A 257 -29.38 3.51 -26.29
CA ILE A 257 -30.70 4.10 -26.03
C ILE A 257 -30.62 5.03 -24.80
N ALA A 258 -30.05 4.56 -23.69
CA ALA A 258 -29.90 5.36 -22.48
C ALA A 258 -29.07 6.64 -22.71
N LYS A 259 -27.95 6.54 -23.44
CA LYS A 259 -27.15 7.71 -23.86
C LYS A 259 -27.95 8.69 -24.72
N SER A 260 -28.79 8.18 -25.62
CA SER A 260 -29.65 9.01 -26.48
C SER A 260 -30.71 9.74 -25.67
N VAL A 261 -31.35 9.06 -24.72
CA VAL A 261 -32.30 9.66 -23.77
C VAL A 261 -31.61 10.73 -22.93
N GLY A 262 -30.43 10.44 -22.36
CA GLY A 262 -29.67 11.40 -21.57
C GLY A 262 -29.20 12.63 -22.35
N THR A 263 -28.92 12.48 -23.65
CA THR A 263 -28.60 13.60 -24.55
C THR A 263 -29.84 14.47 -24.79
N PHE A 264 -30.99 13.85 -25.04
CA PHE A 264 -32.26 14.54 -25.21
C PHE A 264 -32.70 15.26 -23.93
N ALA A 265 -32.55 14.62 -22.77
CA ALA A 265 -32.86 15.22 -21.47
C ALA A 265 -32.08 16.53 -21.22
N ARG A 266 -30.78 16.54 -21.54
CA ARG A 266 -29.93 17.75 -21.45
C ARG A 266 -30.37 18.86 -22.42
N ALA A 267 -30.90 18.50 -23.59
CA ALA A 267 -31.43 19.46 -24.53
C ALA A 267 -32.73 20.13 -24.04
N LEU A 268 -33.49 19.45 -23.16
CA LEU A 268 -34.70 19.98 -22.53
C LEU A 268 -34.43 20.73 -21.21
N ASP A 269 -33.25 20.54 -20.60
CA ASP A 269 -32.92 21.17 -19.32
C ASP A 269 -32.52 22.65 -19.49
N CYS A 270 -33.53 23.52 -19.48
CA CYS A 270 -33.38 24.97 -19.59
C CYS A 270 -32.91 25.66 -18.28
N ASN A 271 -32.81 24.94 -17.16
CA ASN A 271 -32.43 25.54 -15.87
C ASN A 271 -30.94 25.97 -15.81
N ASN A 272 -30.13 25.55 -16.78
CA ASN A 272 -28.72 25.92 -16.89
C ASN A 272 -28.46 26.75 -18.17
N SER A 273 -29.33 27.72 -18.47
CA SER A 273 -29.34 28.53 -19.71
C SER A 273 -28.02 29.26 -20.03
N PHE A 274 -27.06 29.33 -19.12
CA PHE A 274 -25.72 29.86 -19.38
C PHE A 274 -24.76 28.87 -20.05
N LYS A 275 -25.14 27.58 -20.14
CA LYS A 275 -24.39 26.51 -20.80
C LYS A 275 -25.37 25.61 -21.55
N GLN A 276 -26.06 26.07 -22.60
CA GLN A 276 -26.64 25.11 -23.55
C GLN A 276 -25.45 24.35 -24.16
N PRO A 277 -25.17 23.10 -23.75
CA PRO A 277 -23.98 22.43 -24.21
C PRO A 277 -24.18 22.17 -25.70
N SER A 278 -23.11 22.31 -26.49
CA SER A 278 -23.19 21.87 -27.88
C SER A 278 -23.71 20.43 -27.94
N LEU A 279 -24.31 20.03 -29.06
CA LEU A 279 -24.80 18.66 -29.24
C LEU A 279 -23.71 17.63 -28.89
N GLN A 280 -22.46 17.92 -29.28
CA GLN A 280 -21.30 17.06 -28.98
C GLN A 280 -20.99 16.99 -27.48
N LEU A 281 -21.06 18.12 -26.77
CA LEU A 281 -20.81 18.14 -25.33
C LEU A 281 -21.94 17.43 -24.56
N SER A 282 -23.19 17.64 -24.96
CA SER A 282 -24.34 16.92 -24.37
C SER A 282 -24.24 15.41 -24.58
N ALA A 283 -23.84 14.97 -25.77
CA ALA A 283 -23.64 13.55 -26.08
C ALA A 283 -22.46 12.95 -25.30
N ALA A 284 -21.36 13.71 -25.14
CA ALA A 284 -20.22 13.30 -24.33
C ALA A 284 -20.60 13.17 -22.84
N SER A 285 -21.32 14.14 -22.29
CA SER A 285 -21.83 14.10 -20.91
C SER A 285 -22.78 12.92 -20.67
N ALA A 286 -23.72 12.68 -21.58
CA ALA A 286 -24.62 11.52 -21.51
C ALA A 286 -23.88 10.17 -21.70
N SER A 287 -22.65 10.18 -22.21
CA SER A 287 -21.82 8.98 -22.38
C SER A 287 -20.93 8.66 -21.17
N ARG A 288 -21.00 9.45 -20.09
CA ARG A 288 -20.24 9.23 -18.84
C ARG A 288 -20.81 8.06 -18.04
N ASP A 289 -19.95 7.42 -17.25
CA ASP A 289 -20.23 6.16 -16.56
C ASP A 289 -21.47 6.20 -15.67
N ILE A 290 -21.81 7.34 -15.06
CA ILE A 290 -23.05 7.48 -14.28
C ILE A 290 -24.31 7.10 -15.08
N THR A 291 -24.35 7.44 -16.37
CA THR A 291 -25.46 7.09 -17.27
C THR A 291 -25.41 5.59 -17.63
N LEU A 292 -24.21 5.03 -17.77
CA LEU A 292 -24.03 3.59 -18.05
C LEU A 292 -24.46 2.76 -16.84
N PHE A 293 -24.04 3.12 -15.63
CA PHE A 293 -24.46 2.47 -14.40
C PHE A 293 -25.98 2.51 -14.22
N HIS A 294 -26.60 3.67 -14.46
CA HIS A 294 -28.05 3.76 -14.40
C HIS A 294 -28.73 2.88 -15.46
N ALA A 295 -28.20 2.80 -16.68
CA ALA A 295 -28.73 1.90 -17.71
C ALA A 295 -28.63 0.42 -17.28
N MET A 296 -27.52 0.01 -16.67
CA MET A 296 -27.33 -1.35 -16.17
C MET A 296 -28.30 -1.66 -15.01
N ASN A 297 -28.49 -0.72 -14.08
CA ASN A 297 -29.46 -0.86 -13.00
C ASN A 297 -30.89 -0.93 -13.53
N ALA A 298 -31.24 -0.08 -14.52
CA ALA A 298 -32.55 -0.10 -15.15
C ALA A 298 -32.86 -1.46 -15.80
N LEU A 299 -31.87 -2.09 -16.44
CA LEU A 299 -32.03 -3.46 -16.94
C LEU A 299 -32.25 -4.46 -15.79
N HIS A 300 -31.45 -4.40 -14.73
CA HIS A 300 -31.57 -5.32 -13.61
C HIS A 300 -32.91 -5.20 -12.86
N GLU A 301 -33.30 -3.98 -12.49
CA GLU A 301 -34.55 -3.68 -11.77
C GLU A 301 -35.80 -4.07 -12.57
N ASN A 302 -35.71 -4.04 -13.91
CA ASN A 302 -36.78 -4.45 -14.81
C ASN A 302 -36.67 -5.91 -15.25
N ASN A 303 -35.93 -6.75 -14.52
CA ASN A 303 -35.76 -8.18 -14.80
C ASN A 303 -35.28 -8.46 -16.23
N TYR A 304 -34.39 -7.62 -16.74
CA TYR A 304 -33.80 -7.72 -18.08
C TYR A 304 -34.81 -7.63 -19.24
N ASP A 305 -35.99 -7.04 -18.99
CA ASP A 305 -36.96 -6.70 -20.03
C ASP A 305 -36.62 -5.32 -20.61
N ILE A 306 -36.07 -5.31 -21.84
CA ILE A 306 -35.69 -4.09 -22.56
C ILE A 306 -36.86 -3.11 -22.69
N GLY A 307 -38.08 -3.59 -22.89
CA GLY A 307 -39.25 -2.73 -23.06
C GLY A 307 -39.56 -1.97 -21.78
N LYS A 308 -39.64 -2.68 -20.65
CA LYS A 308 -39.85 -2.06 -19.33
C LYS A 308 -38.68 -1.16 -18.91
N ALA A 309 -37.45 -1.61 -19.13
CA ALA A 309 -36.25 -0.81 -18.86
C ALA A 309 -36.20 0.47 -19.71
N THR A 310 -36.69 0.42 -20.96
CA THR A 310 -36.76 1.63 -21.81
C THR A 310 -37.79 2.62 -21.27
N LEU A 311 -38.93 2.12 -20.81
CA LEU A 311 -39.97 2.96 -20.19
C LEU A 311 -39.48 3.61 -18.89
N SER A 312 -38.63 2.94 -18.10
CA SER A 312 -38.06 3.53 -16.88
C SER A 312 -37.06 4.66 -17.15
N LEU A 313 -36.47 4.73 -18.35
CA LEU A 313 -35.61 5.85 -18.76
C LEU A 313 -36.41 7.12 -19.11
N VAL A 314 -37.72 7.02 -19.34
CA VAL A 314 -38.59 8.15 -19.69
C VAL A 314 -39.86 8.13 -18.81
N PRO A 315 -39.73 8.43 -17.51
CA PRO A 315 -40.87 8.56 -16.62
C PRO A 315 -41.81 9.71 -17.02
N GLU A 316 -43.01 9.77 -16.41
CA GLU A 316 -44.06 10.74 -16.78
C GLU A 316 -43.63 12.22 -16.67
N ASN A 317 -42.65 12.52 -15.83
CA ASN A 317 -42.09 13.85 -15.62
C ASN A 317 -40.99 14.24 -16.63
N GLY A 318 -40.62 13.36 -17.57
CA GLY A 318 -39.65 13.64 -18.62
C GLY A 318 -38.52 12.60 -18.70
N PRO A 319 -37.63 12.72 -19.71
CA PRO A 319 -36.50 11.81 -19.88
C PRO A 319 -35.51 11.93 -18.71
N LEU A 320 -34.94 10.80 -18.32
CA LEU A 320 -33.97 10.71 -17.24
C LEU A 320 -32.69 11.52 -17.54
N LEU A 321 -32.25 12.28 -16.54
CA LEU A 321 -31.04 13.09 -16.57
C LEU A 321 -30.07 12.69 -15.46
N CYS A 322 -29.10 11.82 -15.76
CA CYS A 322 -28.04 11.44 -14.83
C CYS A 322 -26.86 12.40 -14.94
N ARG A 323 -26.50 13.10 -13.86
CA ARG A 323 -25.30 13.95 -13.76
C ARG A 323 -24.39 13.39 -12.69
N ASP A 324 -23.09 13.51 -12.91
CA ASP A 324 -22.12 13.38 -11.83
C ASP A 324 -21.65 14.76 -11.40
N GLU A 325 -20.88 14.81 -10.31
CA GLU A 325 -20.38 16.03 -9.70
C GLU A 325 -19.67 16.95 -10.72
N LEU A 326 -18.94 16.38 -11.69
CA LEU A 326 -18.23 17.18 -12.69
C LEU A 326 -19.20 17.97 -13.59
N GLU A 327 -20.35 17.39 -13.92
CA GLU A 327 -21.39 18.08 -14.70
C GLU A 327 -22.31 18.94 -13.83
N GLU A 328 -22.56 18.52 -12.60
CA GLU A 328 -23.47 19.19 -11.67
C GLU A 328 -22.90 20.52 -11.17
N TRP A 329 -21.57 20.62 -11.02
CA TRP A 329 -20.93 21.85 -10.55
C TRP A 329 -21.21 23.06 -11.44
N SER A 330 -21.57 24.15 -10.79
CA SER A 330 -21.68 25.46 -11.43
C SER A 330 -20.30 25.96 -11.89
N ALA A 331 -20.27 26.90 -12.83
CA ALA A 331 -19.00 27.49 -13.26
C ALA A 331 -18.25 28.20 -12.11
N VAL A 332 -18.99 28.73 -11.13
CA VAL A 332 -18.41 29.38 -9.96
C VAL A 332 -17.73 28.35 -9.05
N GLU A 333 -18.36 27.19 -8.87
CA GLU A 333 -17.84 26.09 -8.05
C GLU A 333 -16.58 25.48 -8.63
N ALA A 334 -16.58 25.22 -9.94
CA ALA A 334 -15.40 24.72 -10.63
C ALA A 334 -14.20 25.67 -10.46
N ASN A 335 -14.41 26.98 -10.63
CA ASN A 335 -13.35 27.98 -10.45
C ASN A 335 -12.88 28.06 -8.99
N LEU A 336 -13.80 28.03 -8.01
CA LEU A 336 -13.44 28.03 -6.59
C LEU A 336 -12.60 26.80 -6.22
N PHE A 337 -12.91 25.64 -6.81
CA PHE A 337 -12.15 24.42 -6.60
C PHE A 337 -10.74 24.51 -7.22
N GLU A 338 -10.60 25.08 -8.42
CA GLU A 338 -9.30 25.32 -9.05
C GLU A 338 -8.42 26.24 -8.19
N ASP A 339 -8.96 27.38 -7.73
CA ASP A 339 -8.25 28.31 -6.84
C ASP A 339 -7.81 27.64 -5.52
N ALA A 340 -8.68 26.81 -4.95
CA ALA A 340 -8.39 26.10 -3.71
C ALA A 340 -7.32 25.02 -3.89
N LEU A 341 -7.32 24.33 -5.04
CA LEU A 341 -6.33 23.32 -5.38
C LEU A 341 -4.94 23.94 -5.58
N GLU A 342 -4.86 25.12 -6.19
CA GLU A 342 -3.61 25.88 -6.31
C GLU A 342 -3.08 26.32 -4.94
N LYS A 343 -3.97 26.72 -4.04
CA LYS A 343 -3.60 27.24 -2.71
C LYS A 343 -3.20 26.16 -1.72
N TYR A 344 -3.94 25.05 -1.67
CA TYR A 344 -3.80 24.02 -0.64
C TYR A 344 -3.24 22.69 -1.18
N GLY A 345 -2.98 22.59 -2.49
CA GLY A 345 -2.56 21.34 -3.11
C GLY A 345 -3.68 20.30 -3.03
N LYS A 346 -3.36 19.07 -2.62
CA LYS A 346 -4.32 17.94 -2.54
C LYS A 346 -4.89 17.72 -1.13
N ASP A 347 -4.83 18.73 -0.26
CA ASP A 347 -5.48 18.67 1.05
C ASP A 347 -6.97 19.01 0.92
N PHE A 348 -7.77 18.00 0.56
CA PHE A 348 -9.20 18.15 0.37
C PHE A 348 -9.95 18.52 1.67
N ALA A 349 -9.38 18.26 2.84
CA ALA A 349 -10.01 18.61 4.11
C ALA A 349 -9.99 20.12 4.34
N GLU A 350 -8.87 20.78 4.06
CA GLU A 350 -8.73 22.25 4.14
C GLU A 350 -9.41 22.95 2.96
N ILE A 351 -9.34 22.41 1.73
CA ILE A 351 -10.11 22.93 0.58
C ILE A 351 -11.60 23.00 0.93
N ARG A 352 -12.15 21.92 1.50
CA ARG A 352 -13.57 21.84 1.85
C ARG A 352 -13.97 22.92 2.88
N LYS A 353 -13.15 23.11 3.91
CA LYS A 353 -13.43 24.01 5.04
C LYS A 353 -13.52 25.47 4.63
N ASP A 354 -12.66 25.90 3.70
CA ASP A 354 -12.50 27.30 3.35
C ASP A 354 -13.30 27.71 2.09
N TYR A 355 -13.51 26.79 1.15
CA TYR A 355 -14.13 27.11 -0.15
C TYR A 355 -15.50 26.46 -0.34
N VAL A 356 -15.84 25.45 0.46
CA VAL A 356 -16.87 24.47 0.12
C VAL A 356 -17.78 24.16 1.32
N ASN A 357 -18.12 25.17 2.14
CA ASN A 357 -19.03 25.00 3.29
C ASN A 357 -20.50 24.69 2.91
N PHE A 358 -20.83 24.61 1.61
CA PHE A 358 -22.17 24.27 1.13
C PHE A 358 -22.27 22.93 0.36
N PHE A 359 -21.18 22.22 0.03
CA PHE A 359 -21.25 21.12 -0.96
C PHE A 359 -21.22 19.69 -0.42
N TYR A 360 -21.23 19.46 0.89
CA TYR A 360 -20.92 18.13 1.43
C TYR A 360 -22.04 17.56 2.32
N TYR A 361 -23.25 17.43 1.75
CA TYR A 361 -24.06 16.23 2.02
C TYR A 361 -23.74 15.08 1.03
N LEU A 362 -23.04 15.35 -0.09
CA LEU A 362 -22.90 14.36 -1.18
C LEU A 362 -21.57 13.62 -1.26
N PHE A 363 -20.44 14.24 -0.93
CA PHE A 363 -19.13 13.70 -1.35
C PHE A 363 -18.62 12.46 -0.60
N PHE A 364 -19.32 11.97 0.41
CA PHE A 364 -18.95 10.72 1.11
C PHE A 364 -20.15 9.93 1.67
N PHE A 365 -21.36 10.49 1.60
CA PHE A 365 -22.53 9.89 2.22
C PHE A 365 -23.58 9.39 1.21
N ALA A 366 -23.56 9.79 -0.06
CA ALA A 366 -24.58 9.32 -1.01
C ALA A 366 -24.37 7.86 -1.47
N GLU A 367 -23.12 7.39 -1.61
CA GLU A 367 -22.86 5.94 -1.80
C GLU A 367 -23.11 5.12 -0.52
N PHE A 368 -23.11 5.74 0.66
CA PHE A 368 -23.33 5.04 1.94
C PHE A 368 -24.78 5.14 2.48
N LEU A 369 -25.57 6.15 2.08
CA LEU A 369 -26.97 6.34 2.50
C LEU A 369 -28.00 5.93 1.45
N SER A 370 -27.66 5.79 0.17
CA SER A 370 -28.56 5.14 -0.79
C SER A 370 -28.77 3.65 -0.46
N LEU A 371 -27.87 3.05 0.32
CA LEU A 371 -28.03 1.73 0.94
C LEU A 371 -28.88 1.74 2.22
N ASN A 372 -29.04 2.89 2.89
CA ASN A 372 -29.79 2.99 4.15
C ASN A 372 -31.23 3.51 3.99
N ASN A 373 -31.60 4.14 2.87
CA ASN A 373 -32.99 4.57 2.62
C ASN A 373 -33.86 3.51 1.90
N LEU A 374 -33.34 2.29 1.70
CA LEU A 374 -34.13 1.09 1.46
C LEU A 374 -34.49 0.35 2.78
N ILE A 375 -34.11 0.93 3.93
CA ILE A 375 -34.48 0.48 5.27
C ILE A 375 -35.32 1.59 5.93
N SER A 376 -36.57 1.73 5.47
CA SER A 376 -37.69 2.15 6.32
C SER A 376 -38.99 1.55 5.84
#